data_AF-A0A970FYM7-F1
#
_entry.id   AF-A0A970FYM7-F1
#
_cell.length_a   1.000
_cell.length_b   1.000
_cell.length_c   1.000
_cell.angle_alpha   90.00
_cell.angle_beta   90.00
_cell.angle_gamma   90.00
#
_symmetry.space_group_name_H-M   'P 1'
#
loop_
_entity.id
_entity.type
_entity.pdbx_description
1 polymer ?
#
loop_
_entity_poly.entity_id
_entity_poly.type
_entity_poly.pdbx_seq_one_letter_code
_entity_poly.pdbx_strand_id
1 'polypeptide(L)'
;MSILLFELIKAVSSFFYMLLYVENTGSFPKPLPPEEERRCLERFHLHGDINARNKLIEHNLRLVAHIIKKYYSTIREQDDLISIGTIGLIKAVNTFDYLKGARLATYASRCIENEILMHFRASKKKAQDVSFSEPIDTDKDGHPLTLSDVISEESNIIDDIDLRLNAEKLYHY
;
A
#
# COMPACT_ATOMS: atom_id res chain seq x y z
N MET A 1 12.79 23.98 16.72
CA MET A 1 13.69 22.83 16.53
C MET A 1 13.06 21.75 15.63
N SER A 2 11.76 21.46 15.77
CA SER A 2 11.01 20.52 14.91
C SER A 2 10.81 20.96 13.45
N ILE A 3 10.58 22.26 13.21
CA ILE A 3 10.32 22.80 11.86
C ILE A 3 11.57 22.68 10.97
N LEU A 4 12.75 23.02 11.50
CA LEU A 4 14.02 22.88 10.79
C LEU A 4 14.35 21.42 10.45
N LEU A 5 13.99 20.48 11.33
CA LEU A 5 14.14 19.05 11.07
C LEU A 5 13.18 18.58 9.95
N PHE A 6 11.95 19.09 9.95
CA PHE A 6 10.97 18.78 8.91
C PHE A 6 11.38 19.36 7.55
N GLU A 7 11.89 20.58 7.52
CA GLU A 7 12.45 21.21 6.31
C GLU A 7 13.72 20.50 5.84
N LEU A 8 14.55 19.99 6.75
CA LEU A 8 15.70 19.14 6.41
C LEU A 8 15.27 17.81 5.80
N ILE A 9 14.25 17.15 6.37
CA ILE A 9 13.70 15.90 5.83
C ILE A 9 13.08 16.14 4.45
N LYS A 10 12.36 17.25 4.26
CA LYS A 10 11.85 17.66 2.94
C LYS A 10 12.99 17.96 1.97
N ALA A 11 14.06 18.62 2.40
CA ALA A 11 15.21 18.91 1.56
C ALA A 11 15.94 17.63 1.16
N VAL A 12 16.08 16.65 2.07
CA VAL A 12 16.65 15.33 1.76
C VAL A 12 15.73 14.56 0.82
N SER A 13 14.42 14.55 1.05
CA SER A 13 13.46 13.91 0.15
C SER A 13 13.45 14.57 -1.23
N SER A 14 13.47 15.90 -1.30
CA SER A 14 13.57 16.70 -2.53
C SER A 14 14.91 16.45 -3.24
N PHE A 15 15.99 16.27 -2.49
CA PHE A 15 17.27 15.85 -3.03
C PHE A 15 17.18 14.46 -3.65
N PHE A 16 16.52 13.49 -3.00
CA PHE A 16 16.22 12.18 -3.58
C PHE A 16 15.37 12.31 -4.86
N TYR A 17 14.39 13.21 -4.91
CA TYR A 17 13.59 13.47 -6.11
C TYR A 17 14.39 14.07 -7.26
N MET A 18 15.26 15.03 -6.95
CA MET A 18 16.18 15.63 -7.92
C MET A 18 17.17 14.56 -8.44
N LEU A 19 17.63 13.67 -7.55
CA LEU A 19 18.45 12.50 -7.87
C LEU A 19 17.73 11.49 -8.79
N LEU A 20 16.42 11.35 -8.66
CA LEU A 20 15.57 10.45 -9.42
C LEU A 20 15.18 11.03 -10.79
N TYR A 21 15.05 12.35 -10.90
CA TYR A 21 14.56 13.05 -12.09
C TYR A 21 15.65 13.45 -13.08
N VAL A 22 16.93 13.47 -12.67
CA VAL A 22 18.05 13.69 -13.61
C VAL A 22 18.24 12.43 -14.46
N GLU A 23 17.51 12.39 -15.56
CA GLU A 23 17.91 11.69 -16.78
C GLU A 23 19.35 12.09 -17.10
N ASN A 24 20.31 11.23 -16.74
CA ASN A 24 21.24 10.61 -17.70
C ASN A 24 22.59 10.19 -17.07
N THR A 25 22.92 10.49 -15.81
CA THR A 25 24.17 9.99 -15.19
C THR A 25 24.13 9.91 -13.66
N GLY A 26 24.19 8.69 -13.12
CA GLY A 26 25.19 8.41 -12.07
C GLY A 26 24.80 8.22 -10.60
N SER A 27 23.59 8.49 -10.11
CA SER A 27 23.40 8.47 -8.63
C SER A 27 23.17 7.11 -7.98
N PHE A 28 22.55 6.15 -8.67
CA PHE A 28 22.47 4.78 -8.15
C PHE A 28 23.67 3.95 -8.62
N PRO A 29 24.13 2.96 -7.86
CA PRO A 29 25.17 2.06 -8.34
C PRO A 29 24.61 1.15 -9.46
N LYS A 30 25.44 0.84 -10.47
CA LYS A 30 25.04 -0.04 -11.59
C LYS A 30 24.63 -1.41 -11.03
N PRO A 31 23.74 -2.18 -11.70
CA PRO A 31 23.41 -3.54 -11.27
C PRO A 31 24.67 -4.35 -10.99
N LEU A 32 24.66 -5.14 -9.92
CA LEU A 32 25.79 -5.99 -9.57
C LEU A 32 26.05 -7.00 -10.69
N PRO A 33 27.32 -7.33 -10.97
CA PRO A 33 27.62 -8.45 -11.84
C PRO A 33 27.05 -9.75 -11.24
N PRO A 34 26.62 -10.73 -12.07
CA PRO A 34 25.93 -11.93 -11.59
C PRO A 34 26.68 -12.72 -10.51
N GLU A 35 28.02 -12.77 -10.59
CA GLU A 35 28.84 -13.44 -9.59
C GLU A 35 28.83 -12.73 -8.24
N GLU A 36 28.87 -11.39 -8.24
CA GLU A 36 28.84 -10.60 -7.01
C GLU A 36 27.44 -10.59 -6.38
N GLU A 37 26.39 -10.56 -7.21
CA GLU A 37 25.00 -10.72 -6.75
C GLU A 37 24.84 -12.06 -6.01
N ARG A 38 25.32 -13.16 -6.58
CA ARG A 38 25.31 -14.49 -5.94
C ARG A 38 26.06 -14.49 -4.61
N ARG A 39 27.28 -13.96 -4.57
CA ARG A 39 28.06 -13.86 -3.32
C ARG A 39 27.36 -13.04 -2.25
N CYS A 40 26.68 -11.95 -2.63
CA CYS A 40 25.92 -11.15 -1.68
C CYS A 40 24.69 -11.91 -1.17
N LEU A 41 23.98 -12.63 -2.05
CA LEU A 41 22.84 -13.46 -1.68
C LEU A 41 23.24 -14.59 -0.73
N GLU A 42 24.34 -15.30 -1.03
CA GLU A 42 24.88 -16.35 -0.16
C GLU A 42 25.25 -15.79 1.21
N ARG A 43 26.01 -14.68 1.27
CA ARG A 43 26.39 -14.06 2.55
C ARG A 43 25.19 -13.61 3.37
N PHE A 44 24.19 -13.03 2.73
CA PHE A 44 22.97 -12.60 3.41
C PHE A 44 22.19 -13.80 3.96
N HIS A 45 21.95 -14.84 3.16
CA HIS A 45 21.12 -15.99 3.57
C HIS A 45 21.83 -16.94 4.54
N LEU A 46 23.15 -17.12 4.41
CA LEU A 46 23.91 -18.04 5.27
C LEU A 46 24.40 -17.39 6.56
N HIS A 47 24.75 -16.10 6.52
CA HIS A 47 25.38 -15.42 7.65
C HIS A 47 24.58 -14.23 8.18
N GLY A 48 23.43 -13.91 7.58
CA GLY A 48 22.63 -12.75 7.97
C GLY A 48 23.32 -11.41 7.70
N ASP A 49 24.25 -11.36 6.74
CA ASP A 49 25.04 -10.14 6.46
C ASP A 49 24.16 -8.99 5.95
N ILE A 50 23.91 -8.02 6.85
CA ILE A 50 23.10 -6.83 6.58
C ILE A 50 23.75 -5.95 5.52
N ASN A 51 25.08 -5.90 5.43
CA ASN A 51 25.76 -5.10 4.43
C ASN A 51 25.54 -5.68 3.03
N ALA A 52 25.60 -7.02 2.91
CA ALA A 52 25.29 -7.71 1.66
C ALA A 52 23.85 -7.45 1.22
N ARG A 53 22.90 -7.47 2.16
CA ARG A 53 21.49 -7.11 1.91
C ARG A 53 21.34 -5.68 1.42
N ASN A 54 21.94 -4.71 2.11
CA ASN A 54 21.83 -3.30 1.73
C ASN A 54 22.44 -3.05 0.34
N LYS A 55 23.57 -3.71 0.05
CA LYS A 55 24.19 -3.66 -1.28
C LYS A 55 23.25 -4.19 -2.38
N LEU A 56 22.57 -5.31 -2.13
CA LEU A 56 21.58 -5.84 -3.07
C LEU A 56 20.43 -4.86 -3.32
N ILE A 57 19.95 -4.19 -2.27
CA ILE A 57 18.86 -3.20 -2.38
C ILE A 57 19.33 -1.99 -3.20
N GLU A 58 20.45 -1.36 -2.83
CA GLU A 58 20.95 -0.14 -3.46
C GLU A 58 21.21 -0.31 -4.97
N HIS A 59 21.80 -1.43 -5.36
CA HIS A 59 22.09 -1.75 -6.76
C HIS A 59 20.84 -2.10 -7.59
N ASN A 60 19.71 -2.38 -6.94
CA ASN A 60 18.43 -2.67 -7.60
C ASN A 60 17.41 -1.52 -7.49
N LEU A 61 17.74 -0.38 -6.86
CA LEU A 61 16.82 0.77 -6.76
C LEU A 61 16.40 1.34 -8.13
N ARG A 62 17.26 1.24 -9.16
CA ARG A 62 16.90 1.63 -10.53
C ARG A 62 15.72 0.84 -11.09
N LEU A 63 15.56 -0.42 -10.68
CA LEU A 63 14.45 -1.26 -11.11
C LEU A 63 13.12 -0.70 -10.58
N VAL A 64 13.10 -0.20 -9.34
CA VAL A 64 11.92 0.41 -8.72
C VAL A 64 11.47 1.62 -9.53
N ALA A 65 12.40 2.55 -9.80
CA ALA A 65 12.12 3.73 -10.61
C ALA A 65 11.62 3.37 -12.01
N HIS A 66 12.20 2.33 -12.64
CA HIS A 66 11.77 1.86 -13.96
C HIS A 66 10.35 1.31 -13.95
N ILE A 67 9.97 0.51 -12.94
CA ILE A 67 8.63 -0.08 -12.83
C ILE A 67 7.57 0.99 -12.57
N ILE A 68 7.87 1.96 -11.71
CA ILE A 68 6.91 3.00 -11.33
C ILE A 68 6.55 3.91 -12.50
N LYS A 69 7.46 4.11 -13.47
CA LYS A 69 7.16 4.85 -14.70
C LYS A 69 5.92 4.30 -15.41
N LYS A 70 5.59 3.01 -15.32
CA LYS A 70 4.37 2.46 -15.94
C LYS A 70 3.07 3.01 -15.33
N TYR A 71 3.10 3.48 -14.09
CA TYR A 71 1.93 3.85 -13.31
C TYR A 71 1.73 5.38 -13.23
N TYR A 72 2.19 6.12 -14.26
CA TYR A 72 2.22 7.59 -14.33
C TYR A 72 1.05 8.26 -13.60
N SER A 73 1.40 8.91 -12.49
CA SER A 73 0.53 9.71 -11.64
C SER A 73 1.19 11.05 -11.33
N THR A 74 0.44 12.00 -10.75
CA THR A 74 0.96 13.33 -10.36
C THR A 74 2.23 13.22 -9.52
N ILE A 75 3.10 14.25 -9.54
CA ILE A 75 4.38 14.28 -8.79
C ILE A 75 4.21 13.80 -7.33
N ARG A 76 3.16 14.22 -6.63
CA ARG A 76 2.89 13.78 -5.25
C ARG A 76 2.63 12.26 -5.11
N GLU A 77 2.01 11.64 -6.10
CA GLU A 77 1.72 10.21 -6.08
C GLU A 77 2.95 9.39 -6.50
N GLN A 78 3.86 9.97 -7.29
CA GLN A 78 5.11 9.33 -7.67
C GLN A 78 6.00 9.04 -6.46
N ASP A 79 6.08 9.99 -5.54
CA ASP A 79 6.78 9.92 -4.26
C ASP A 79 6.34 8.72 -3.40
N ASP A 80 5.04 8.57 -3.25
CA ASP A 80 4.42 7.47 -2.51
C ASP A 80 4.70 6.14 -3.21
N LEU A 81 4.55 6.08 -4.53
CA LEU A 81 4.83 4.88 -5.32
C LEU A 81 6.29 4.43 -5.22
N ILE A 82 7.25 5.36 -5.14
CA ILE A 82 8.67 5.03 -4.94
C ILE A 82 8.89 4.41 -3.57
N SER A 83 8.28 4.97 -2.55
CA SER A 83 8.35 4.42 -1.19
C SER A 83 7.75 3.01 -1.14
N ILE A 84 6.57 2.81 -1.72
CA ILE A 84 5.88 1.51 -1.80
C ILE A 84 6.69 0.49 -2.62
N GLY A 85 7.18 0.90 -3.79
CA GLY A 85 8.01 0.04 -4.62
C GLY A 85 9.31 -0.36 -3.93
N THR A 86 9.91 0.52 -3.14
CA THR A 86 11.10 0.23 -2.34
C THR A 86 10.80 -0.81 -1.25
N ILE A 87 9.63 -0.75 -0.60
CA ILE A 87 9.17 -1.79 0.32
C ILE A 87 9.05 -3.14 -0.40
N GLY A 88 8.50 -3.16 -1.62
CA GLY A 88 8.41 -4.36 -2.45
C GLY A 88 9.78 -4.95 -2.81
N LEU A 89 10.76 -4.10 -3.14
CA LEU A 89 12.14 -4.52 -3.39
C LEU A 89 12.79 -5.11 -2.13
N ILE A 90 12.64 -4.45 -0.99
CA ILE A 90 13.17 -4.94 0.30
C ILE A 90 12.59 -6.32 0.62
N LYS A 91 11.27 -6.49 0.47
CA LYS A 91 10.59 -7.76 0.67
C LYS A 91 11.08 -8.83 -0.29
N ALA A 92 11.35 -8.47 -1.54
CA ALA A 92 11.93 -9.38 -2.52
C ALA A 92 13.31 -9.87 -2.07
N VAL A 93 14.23 -8.96 -1.72
CA VAL A 93 15.59 -9.32 -1.26
C VAL A 93 15.55 -10.20 -0.01
N ASN A 94 14.64 -9.91 0.92
CA ASN A 94 14.48 -10.69 2.15
C ASN A 94 13.93 -12.11 1.94
N THR A 95 13.18 -12.34 0.86
CA THR A 95 12.45 -13.62 0.63
C THR A 95 12.95 -14.37 -0.60
N PHE A 96 13.94 -13.83 -1.30
CA PHE A 96 14.43 -14.40 -2.54
C PHE A 96 15.26 -15.65 -2.31
N ASP A 97 14.81 -16.77 -2.86
CA ASP A 97 15.55 -18.02 -2.83
C ASP A 97 16.44 -18.14 -4.07
N TYR A 98 17.75 -18.02 -3.86
CA TYR A 98 18.76 -18.08 -4.91
C TYR A 98 19.00 -19.50 -5.46
N LEU A 99 18.53 -20.55 -4.77
CA LEU A 99 18.66 -21.94 -5.22
C LEU A 99 17.67 -22.28 -6.35
N LYS A 100 16.61 -21.50 -6.51
CA LYS A 100 15.57 -21.72 -7.53
C LYS A 100 15.97 -21.28 -8.94
N GLY A 101 17.18 -20.76 -9.13
CA GLY A 101 17.74 -20.44 -10.45
C GLY A 101 17.14 -19.23 -11.17
N ALA A 102 16.15 -18.55 -10.57
CA ALA A 102 15.60 -17.30 -11.10
C ALA A 102 16.60 -16.14 -10.89
N ARG A 103 16.48 -15.07 -11.69
CA ARG A 103 17.23 -13.82 -11.44
C ARG A 103 16.53 -13.00 -10.36
N LEU A 104 17.30 -12.39 -9.46
CA LEU A 104 16.75 -11.54 -8.40
C LEU A 104 15.87 -10.42 -8.99
N ALA A 105 16.33 -9.75 -10.04
CA ALA A 105 15.57 -8.69 -10.71
C ALA A 105 14.19 -9.15 -11.21
N THR A 106 14.06 -10.39 -11.70
CA THR A 106 12.78 -10.94 -12.18
C THR A 106 11.81 -11.23 -11.03
N TYR A 107 12.32 -11.69 -9.89
CA TYR A 107 11.49 -11.89 -8.71
C TYR A 107 11.11 -10.55 -8.06
N ALA A 108 12.08 -9.64 -7.95
CA ALA A 108 11.90 -8.31 -7.40
C ALA A 108 10.88 -7.50 -8.18
N SER A 109 10.87 -7.57 -9.52
CA SER A 109 9.87 -6.84 -10.32
C SER A 109 8.45 -7.23 -9.97
N ARG A 110 8.18 -8.54 -9.80
CA ARG A 110 6.85 -9.04 -9.39
C ARG A 110 6.46 -8.55 -7.99
N CYS A 111 7.42 -8.51 -7.06
CA CYS A 111 7.16 -8.03 -5.70
C CYS A 111 6.86 -6.53 -5.67
N ILE A 112 7.63 -5.74 -6.43
CA ILE A 112 7.44 -4.29 -6.56
C ILE A 112 6.06 -3.99 -7.14
N GLU A 113 5.69 -4.64 -8.26
CA GLU A 113 4.36 -4.46 -8.87
C GLU A 113 3.24 -4.88 -7.91
N ASN A 114 3.42 -5.97 -7.17
CA ASN A 114 2.40 -6.42 -6.23
C ASN A 114 2.14 -5.40 -5.12
N GLU A 115 3.18 -4.82 -4.50
CA GLU A 115 2.99 -3.81 -3.45
C GLU A 115 2.31 -2.54 -4.00
N ILE A 116 2.68 -2.10 -5.21
CA ILE A 116 2.01 -0.99 -5.90
C ILE A 116 0.52 -1.29 -6.11
N LEU A 117 0.19 -2.48 -6.62
CA LEU A 117 -1.20 -2.89 -6.81
C LEU A 117 -1.97 -3.03 -5.50
N MET A 118 -1.32 -3.49 -4.42
CA MET A 118 -1.93 -3.54 -3.09
C MET A 118 -2.26 -2.14 -2.57
N HIS A 119 -1.37 -1.17 -2.78
CA HIS A 119 -1.66 0.23 -2.45
C HIS A 119 -2.89 0.76 -3.19
N PHE A 120 -2.97 0.57 -4.51
CA PHE A 120 -4.15 1.02 -5.27
C PHE A 120 -5.46 0.35 -4.81
N ARG A 121 -5.42 -0.93 -4.44
CA ARG A 121 -6.59 -1.64 -3.89
C ARG A 121 -7.04 -1.05 -2.55
N ALA A 122 -6.09 -0.69 -1.68
CA ALA A 122 -6.40 -0.05 -0.40
C ALA A 122 -6.99 1.35 -0.59
N SER A 123 -6.44 2.13 -1.51
CA SER A 123 -6.97 3.46 -1.86
C SER A 123 -8.37 3.40 -2.44
N LYS A 124 -8.67 2.40 -3.28
CA LYS A 124 -10.03 2.19 -3.83
C LYS A 124 -11.05 1.82 -2.76
N LYS A 125 -10.68 1.00 -1.76
CA LYS A 125 -11.58 0.66 -0.65
C LYS A 125 -12.02 1.90 0.13
N LYS A 126 -11.07 2.77 0.46
CA LYS A 126 -11.38 4.05 1.15
C LYS A 126 -12.32 4.96 0.34
N ALA A 127 -12.26 4.90 -0.99
CA ALA A 127 -13.16 5.66 -1.85
C ALA A 127 -14.60 5.12 -1.90
N GLN A 128 -14.85 3.92 -1.37
CA GLN A 128 -16.17 3.29 -1.30
C GLN A 128 -16.80 3.36 0.09
N ASP A 129 -16.11 3.94 1.07
CA ASP A 129 -16.65 4.16 2.40
C ASP A 129 -17.56 5.40 2.36
N VAL A 130 -18.88 5.18 2.45
CA VAL A 130 -19.92 6.23 2.58
C VAL A 130 -20.37 6.30 4.04
N SER A 131 -20.45 7.50 4.61
CA SER A 131 -20.90 7.66 5.99
C SER A 131 -22.41 7.48 6.10
N PHE A 132 -22.87 6.75 7.12
CA PHE A 132 -24.31 6.55 7.37
C PHE A 132 -25.07 7.83 7.66
N SER A 133 -24.39 8.86 8.16
CA SER A 133 -24.92 10.18 8.48
C SER A 133 -24.79 11.18 7.33
N GLU A 134 -24.26 10.77 6.18
CA GLU A 134 -24.14 11.65 5.03
C GLU A 134 -25.50 11.76 4.31
N PRO A 135 -25.97 12.98 4.03
CA PRO A 135 -27.22 13.17 3.29
C PRO A 135 -27.06 12.64 1.87
N ILE A 136 -27.89 11.66 1.50
CA ILE A 136 -27.95 11.09 0.15
C ILE A 136 -28.94 11.85 -0.73
N ASP A 137 -30.06 12.26 -0.14
CA ASP A 137 -31.13 12.94 -0.87
C ASP A 137 -31.83 13.95 0.04
N THR A 138 -32.79 14.67 -0.51
CA THR A 138 -33.67 15.57 0.25
C THR A 138 -35.08 14.99 0.24
N ASP A 139 -35.69 14.82 1.40
CA ASP A 139 -37.09 14.41 1.47
C ASP A 139 -38.01 15.50 0.90
N LYS A 140 -39.27 15.16 0.63
CA LYS A 140 -40.31 16.07 0.10
C LYS A 140 -40.49 17.34 0.94
N ASP A 141 -40.13 17.28 2.22
CA ASP A 141 -40.22 18.39 3.18
C ASP A 141 -38.91 19.21 3.30
N GLY A 142 -37.87 18.89 2.53
CA GLY A 142 -36.62 19.65 2.51
C GLY A 142 -35.58 19.20 3.53
N HIS A 143 -35.82 18.12 4.28
CA HIS A 143 -34.86 17.58 5.24
C HIS A 143 -33.82 16.67 4.59
N PRO A 144 -32.54 16.72 5.05
CA PRO A 144 -31.49 15.84 4.58
C PRO A 144 -31.81 14.38 4.94
N LEU A 145 -32.00 13.54 3.93
CA LEU A 145 -32.27 12.11 4.07
C LEU A 145 -30.94 11.37 4.13
N THR A 146 -30.68 10.65 5.23
CA THR A 146 -29.43 9.90 5.42
C THR A 146 -29.62 8.41 5.14
N LEU A 147 -28.53 7.68 4.89
CA LEU A 147 -28.58 6.21 4.76
C LEU A 147 -29.19 5.55 5.99
N SER A 148 -28.93 6.12 7.17
CA SER A 148 -29.46 5.61 8.44
C SER A 148 -30.99 5.58 8.47
N ASP A 149 -31.64 6.54 7.83
CA ASP A 149 -33.10 6.67 7.82
C ASP A 149 -33.77 5.67 6.86
N VAL A 150 -33.05 5.26 5.81
CA VAL A 150 -33.55 4.32 4.79
C VAL A 150 -33.33 2.85 5.18
N ILE A 151 -32.27 2.57 5.95
CA ILE A 151 -31.92 1.21 6.40
C ILE A 151 -32.49 0.85 7.78
N SER A 152 -33.05 1.81 8.52
CA SER A 152 -33.77 1.52 9.75
C SER A 152 -34.96 0.62 9.44
N GLU A 153 -34.90 -0.63 9.91
CA GLU A 153 -36.07 -1.49 9.97
C GLU A 153 -37.10 -0.86 10.93
N GLU A 154 -38.36 -0.77 10.50
CA GLU A 154 -39.49 -0.33 11.33
C GLU A 154 -39.81 -1.33 12.47
N SER A 155 -39.13 -2.48 12.53
CA SER A 155 -39.36 -3.51 13.54
C SER A 155 -38.80 -3.05 14.89
N ASN A 156 -39.71 -2.56 15.73
CA ASN A 156 -39.40 -2.33 17.12
C ASN A 156 -39.29 -3.70 17.82
N ILE A 157 -38.16 -3.98 18.48
CA ILE A 157 -37.96 -5.22 19.25
C ILE A 157 -39.10 -5.43 20.26
N ILE A 158 -39.69 -4.33 20.75
CA ILE A 158 -40.83 -4.34 21.66
C ILE A 158 -42.06 -5.01 21.01
N ASP A 159 -42.34 -4.70 19.75
CA ASP A 159 -43.50 -5.23 19.03
C ASP A 159 -43.33 -6.73 18.73
N ASP A 160 -42.11 -7.16 18.39
CA ASP A 160 -41.82 -8.59 18.15
C ASP A 160 -41.93 -9.43 19.44
N ILE A 161 -41.53 -8.85 20.58
CA ILE A 161 -41.68 -9.48 21.91
C ILE A 161 -43.16 -9.58 22.30
N ASP A 162 -43.95 -8.52 22.10
CA ASP A 162 -45.37 -8.53 22.45
C ASP A 162 -46.15 -9.53 21.59
N LEU A 163 -45.84 -9.61 20.28
CA LEU A 163 -46.44 -10.58 19.37
C LEU A 163 -46.14 -12.03 19.80
N ARG A 164 -44.89 -12.31 20.21
CA ARG A 164 -44.49 -13.63 20.74
C ARG A 164 -45.20 -13.98 22.05
N LEU A 165 -45.24 -13.06 23.00
CA LEU A 165 -45.93 -13.26 24.28
C LEU A 165 -47.42 -13.52 24.09
N ASN A 166 -48.06 -12.81 23.16
CA ASN A 166 -49.48 -13.01 22.85
C ASN A 166 -49.72 -14.33 22.12
N ALA A 167 -48.81 -14.75 21.23
CA ALA A 167 -48.87 -16.07 20.60
C ALA A 167 -48.74 -17.21 21.63
N GLU A 168 -47.83 -17.11 22.61
CA GLU A 168 -47.70 -18.12 23.68
C GLU A 168 -48.96 -18.22 24.55
N LYS A 169 -49.59 -17.09 24.88
CA LYS A 169 -50.84 -17.07 25.66
C LYS A 169 -51.99 -17.77 24.93
N LEU A 170 -52.03 -17.70 23.60
CA LEU A 170 -53.04 -18.39 22.76
C LEU A 170 -52.89 -19.91 22.76
N TYR A 171 -51.69 -20.44 22.97
CA TYR A 171 -51.45 -21.90 23.08
C TYR A 171 -51.73 -22.45 24.48
N HIS A 172 -51.88 -21.58 25.48
CA HIS A 172 -52.17 -21.95 26.87
C HIS A 172 -53.66 -21.89 27.23
N TYR A 173 -54.54 -21.75 26.24
CA TYR A 173 -56.00 -21.84 26.36
C TYR A 173 -56.51 -23.04 25.55
#